data_AF-A0A099SXV1-F1
#
_entry.id   AF-A0A099SXV1-F1
#
_cell.length_a   1.000
_cell.length_b   1.000
_cell.length_c   1.000
_cell.angle_alpha   90.00
_cell.angle_beta   90.00
_cell.angle_gamma   90.00
#
_symmetry.space_group_name_H-M   'P 1'
#
loop_
_entity.id
_entity.type
_entity.pdbx_description
1 polymer ?
#
loop_
_entity_poly.entity_id
_entity_poly.type
_entity_poly.pdbx_seq_one_letter_code
_entity_poly.pdbx_strand_id
1 'polypeptide(L)'
;MLLFISIVLTVGVCSADSVTVRGEILDSGNVSSITWDGSNWGALHFALNDAGSNTESVYYGNVDSENSAIGAAPANNVIDKKELIYSTQTYSKKFKLSAKTDATALSTYSVIPLFGKRYIAVNDDASKMTTLVTEQGGGAEKQLKEGESWELGKGYSLKVDQLDADAGKAFVILYKDGNELDSDILDMDGTDDDRAFIVKENIAGMEDVVYFATYLENTFKGTSESFAIIKYTWLMDKDNIISIEEGDKFGLLKCREVSENCINMSNDAVIHLEMDDSVYFTDDWYLKTSKAGMGTDGGFLLYPAMNVVFETTIETEKVVEVPSSTESESETVDETTSEANPAGMNDELNDSSSADANNVVYGPEEQVQTSESLPGFLSITAMAGLVSALFILKRRVH
;
A
#
# COMPACT_ATOMS: atom_id res chain seq x y z
N MET A 1 -12.93 50.43 -29.82
CA MET A 1 -11.79 50.27 -28.89
C MET A 1 -12.08 49.02 -28.08
N LEU A 2 -11.57 47.86 -28.50
CA LEU A 2 -11.75 46.59 -27.80
C LEU A 2 -10.55 46.38 -26.88
N LEU A 3 -10.81 46.30 -25.58
CA LEU A 3 -9.84 46.03 -24.53
C LEU A 3 -9.63 44.52 -24.45
N PHE A 4 -8.44 44.02 -24.78
CA PHE A 4 -8.05 42.63 -24.52
C PHE A 4 -7.48 42.56 -23.10
N ILE A 5 -8.19 41.88 -22.20
CA ILE A 5 -7.67 41.51 -20.88
C ILE A 5 -6.96 40.16 -21.06
N SER A 6 -5.63 40.17 -20.91
CA SER A 6 -4.82 38.95 -20.90
C SER A 6 -4.82 38.40 -19.46
N ILE A 7 -5.52 37.30 -19.24
CA ILE A 7 -5.44 36.53 -17.99
C ILE A 7 -4.17 35.69 -18.06
N VAL A 8 -3.20 36.00 -17.20
CA VAL A 8 -2.03 35.15 -16.96
C VAL A 8 -2.42 34.15 -15.88
N LEU A 9 -2.66 32.90 -16.26
CA LEU A 9 -2.75 31.78 -15.33
C LEU A 9 -1.32 31.40 -14.92
N THR A 10 -0.87 31.84 -13.76
CA THR A 10 0.32 31.29 -13.12
C THR A 10 -0.04 29.92 -12.57
N VAL A 11 0.48 28.86 -13.20
CA VAL A 11 0.41 27.51 -12.63
C VAL A 11 1.32 27.53 -11.40
N GLY A 12 0.72 27.52 -10.21
CA GLY A 12 1.48 27.32 -8.97
C GLY A 12 2.06 25.90 -9.02
N VAL A 13 3.39 25.80 -8.94
CA VAL A 13 4.05 24.51 -8.70
C VAL A 13 3.67 24.12 -7.27
N CYS A 14 2.71 23.22 -7.11
CA CYS A 14 2.43 22.63 -5.82
C CYS A 14 3.63 21.72 -5.48
N SER A 15 4.43 22.10 -4.48
CA SER A 15 5.41 21.18 -3.90
C SER A 15 4.61 20.15 -3.13
N ALA A 16 4.53 18.93 -3.63
CA ALA A 16 3.94 17.84 -2.86
C ALA A 16 4.95 17.44 -1.77
N ASP A 17 4.54 17.53 -0.50
CA ASP A 17 5.36 17.05 0.60
C ASP A 17 5.49 15.52 0.51
N SER A 18 6.72 15.02 0.61
CA SER A 18 6.99 13.59 0.63
C SER A 18 7.69 13.17 1.91
N VAL A 19 7.32 12.02 2.47
CA VAL A 19 8.00 11.40 3.61
C VAL A 19 8.75 10.17 3.15
N THR A 20 10.02 10.06 3.53
CA THR A 20 10.83 8.86 3.27
C THR A 20 10.57 7.79 4.33
N VAL A 21 10.20 6.59 3.90
CA VAL A 21 10.12 5.38 4.73
C VAL A 21 11.35 4.52 4.44
N ARG A 22 12.36 4.62 5.30
CA ARG A 22 13.62 3.89 5.15
C ARG A 22 13.71 2.64 6.02
N GLY A 23 14.49 1.68 5.55
CA GLY A 23 14.92 0.53 6.33
C GLY A 23 16.07 0.85 7.29
N GLU A 24 16.44 -0.14 8.09
CA GLU A 24 17.64 -0.15 8.90
C GLU A 24 18.89 -0.06 8.02
N ILE A 25 19.91 0.63 8.51
CA ILE A 25 21.19 0.79 7.82
C ILE A 25 22.01 -0.47 8.07
N LEU A 26 22.37 -1.17 6.99
CA LEU A 26 23.18 -2.37 7.04
C LEU A 26 24.58 -2.09 6.48
N ASP A 27 25.54 -2.94 6.84
CA ASP A 27 26.95 -2.80 6.47
C ASP A 27 27.30 -3.81 5.37
N SER A 28 27.80 -3.32 4.23
CA SER A 28 28.21 -4.18 3.12
C SER A 28 29.41 -5.07 3.44
N GLY A 29 30.18 -4.79 4.50
CA GLY A 29 31.28 -5.65 4.93
C GLY A 29 30.81 -7.01 5.48
N ASN A 30 29.52 -7.15 5.84
CA ASN A 30 28.92 -8.42 6.20
C ASN A 30 27.71 -8.75 5.32
N VAL A 31 27.97 -9.16 4.08
CA VAL A 31 26.93 -9.44 3.08
C VAL A 31 25.90 -10.49 3.50
N SER A 32 26.25 -11.43 4.38
CA SER A 32 25.29 -12.43 4.87
C SER A 32 24.22 -11.87 5.81
N SER A 33 24.38 -10.61 6.25
CA SER A 33 23.43 -9.90 7.11
C SER A 33 22.54 -8.92 6.36
N ILE A 34 22.70 -8.76 5.04
CA ILE A 34 21.95 -7.78 4.26
C ILE A 34 20.57 -8.34 3.93
N THR A 35 19.64 -8.13 4.86
CA THR A 35 18.23 -8.50 4.71
C THR A 35 17.33 -7.45 5.36
N TRP A 36 16.27 -7.10 4.66
CA TRP A 36 15.20 -6.26 5.17
C TRP A 36 13.89 -7.01 5.12
N ASP A 37 13.17 -6.98 6.23
CA ASP A 37 11.82 -7.51 6.38
C ASP A 37 10.96 -6.46 7.11
N GLY A 38 9.71 -6.78 7.43
CA GLY A 38 8.84 -5.82 8.10
C GLY A 38 9.27 -5.46 9.53
N SER A 39 10.26 -6.15 10.13
CA SER A 39 10.80 -5.81 11.45
C SER A 39 11.80 -4.67 11.42
N ASN A 40 12.48 -4.45 10.29
CA ASN A 40 13.53 -3.45 10.14
C ASN A 40 13.34 -2.51 8.94
N TRP A 41 12.28 -2.69 8.14
CA TRP A 41 11.86 -1.74 7.12
C TRP A 41 10.34 -1.58 7.09
N GLY A 42 9.86 -0.45 7.61
CA GLY A 42 8.42 -0.17 7.74
C GLY A 42 7.64 0.02 6.44
N ALA A 43 8.28 -0.12 5.28
CA ALA A 43 7.58 -0.21 4.00
C ALA A 43 7.05 -1.62 3.71
N LEU A 44 7.64 -2.65 4.32
CA LEU A 44 7.21 -4.04 4.18
C LEU A 44 6.10 -4.36 5.18
N HIS A 45 5.19 -5.26 4.81
CA HIS A 45 4.07 -5.61 5.67
C HIS A 45 4.50 -6.42 6.88
N PHE A 46 4.13 -5.95 8.08
CA PHE A 46 4.22 -6.73 9.32
C PHE A 46 3.11 -6.32 10.29
N ALA A 47 2.11 -7.18 10.46
CA ALA A 47 0.94 -6.90 11.28
C ALA A 47 1.10 -7.49 12.69
N LEU A 48 1.13 -6.60 13.70
CA LEU A 48 1.36 -6.94 15.11
C LEU A 48 0.46 -8.06 15.66
N ASN A 49 -0.80 -8.11 15.23
CA ASN A 49 -1.81 -9.05 15.73
C ASN A 49 -2.08 -10.22 14.77
N ASP A 50 -1.32 -10.34 13.68
CA ASP A 50 -1.42 -11.43 12.74
C ASP A 50 -0.14 -12.28 12.84
N ALA A 51 -0.25 -13.43 13.51
CA ALA A 51 0.87 -14.34 13.72
C ALA A 51 1.44 -14.80 12.37
N GLY A 52 2.78 -14.72 12.25
CA GLY A 52 3.47 -15.13 11.03
C GLY A 52 3.29 -14.17 9.85
N SER A 53 2.87 -12.92 10.07
CA SER A 53 2.64 -11.95 8.97
C SER A 53 3.90 -11.29 8.39
N ASN A 54 5.06 -11.44 9.04
CA ASN A 54 6.35 -10.97 8.50
C ASN A 54 6.86 -11.97 7.45
N THR A 55 6.29 -11.94 6.25
CA THR A 55 6.59 -12.88 5.16
C THR A 55 7.14 -12.22 3.91
N GLU A 56 7.36 -10.90 3.95
CA GLU A 56 7.89 -10.10 2.86
C GLU A 56 9.33 -9.69 3.19
N SER A 57 10.25 -9.85 2.24
CA SER A 57 11.65 -9.47 2.44
C SER A 57 12.34 -9.03 1.16
N VAL A 58 13.34 -8.17 1.33
CA VAL A 58 14.34 -7.83 0.31
C VAL A 58 15.71 -8.13 0.87
N TYR A 59 16.52 -8.91 0.18
CA TYR A 59 17.85 -9.28 0.66
C TYR A 59 18.86 -9.38 -0.48
N TYR A 60 20.13 -9.26 -0.11
CA TYR A 60 21.24 -9.52 -1.01
C TYR A 60 21.71 -10.97 -0.86
N GLY A 61 21.91 -11.66 -1.97
CA GLY A 61 22.53 -12.97 -2.01
C GLY A 61 23.53 -13.06 -3.15
N ASN A 62 24.80 -13.26 -2.84
CA ASN A 62 25.79 -13.58 -3.87
C ASN A 62 25.51 -15.00 -4.39
N VAL A 63 24.92 -15.08 -5.58
CA VAL A 63 24.52 -16.35 -6.21
C VAL A 63 25.60 -16.91 -7.13
N ASP A 64 26.61 -16.12 -7.48
CA ASP A 64 27.71 -16.51 -8.36
C ASP A 64 29.05 -16.25 -7.66
N SER A 65 29.66 -17.32 -7.15
CA SER A 65 30.94 -17.24 -6.44
C SER A 65 32.10 -16.72 -7.31
N GLU A 66 31.95 -16.66 -8.63
CA GLU A 66 32.94 -16.04 -9.51
C GLU A 66 32.89 -14.50 -9.45
N ASN A 67 31.74 -13.93 -9.09
CA ASN A 67 31.57 -12.50 -8.88
C ASN A 67 31.89 -12.12 -7.43
N SER A 68 32.56 -10.96 -7.29
CA SER A 68 32.88 -10.44 -5.96
C SER A 68 31.60 -9.98 -5.27
N ALA A 69 31.41 -10.32 -3.99
CA ALA A 69 30.26 -9.79 -3.26
C ALA A 69 30.33 -8.26 -3.12
N ILE A 70 29.20 -7.59 -2.94
CA ILE A 70 29.20 -6.15 -2.63
C ILE A 70 30.01 -5.87 -1.37
N GLY A 71 30.69 -4.72 -1.31
CA GLY A 71 31.54 -4.36 -0.17
C GLY A 71 32.88 -5.09 -0.09
N ALA A 72 33.11 -6.15 -0.88
CA ALA A 72 34.41 -6.83 -0.93
C ALA A 72 35.51 -5.87 -1.42
N ALA A 73 36.72 -5.96 -0.88
CA ALA A 73 37.85 -5.12 -1.28
C ALA A 73 38.54 -5.62 -2.57
N PRO A 74 38.83 -4.74 -3.56
CA PRO A 74 38.47 -3.32 -3.60
C PRO A 74 36.97 -3.14 -3.79
N ALA A 75 36.39 -2.17 -3.06
CA ALA A 75 34.94 -2.01 -2.86
C ALA A 75 34.12 -2.30 -4.13
N ASN A 76 33.48 -3.48 -4.17
CA ASN A 76 32.51 -3.79 -5.21
C ASN A 76 31.16 -3.15 -4.87
N ASN A 77 30.67 -2.29 -5.74
CA ASN A 77 29.37 -1.63 -5.65
C ASN A 77 28.38 -2.15 -6.71
N VAL A 78 28.66 -3.31 -7.29
CA VAL A 78 27.85 -3.94 -8.32
C VAL A 78 27.07 -5.08 -7.71
N ILE A 79 25.74 -5.02 -7.81
CA ILE A 79 24.85 -6.15 -7.56
C ILE A 79 24.62 -6.83 -8.89
N ASP A 80 25.12 -8.05 -9.04
CA ASP A 80 24.95 -8.80 -10.28
C ASP A 80 23.51 -9.27 -10.46
N LYS A 81 23.20 -9.72 -11.68
CA LYS A 81 21.86 -10.23 -12.01
C LYS A 81 21.49 -11.37 -11.05
N LYS A 82 20.28 -11.30 -10.48
CA LYS A 82 19.71 -12.23 -9.50
C LYS A 82 20.24 -12.10 -8.06
N GLU A 83 21.08 -11.12 -7.74
CA GLU A 83 21.64 -10.96 -6.40
C GLU A 83 20.84 -10.05 -5.47
N LEU A 84 19.96 -9.19 -5.99
CA LEU A 84 18.94 -8.50 -5.19
C LEU A 84 17.64 -9.30 -5.32
N ILE A 85 17.24 -9.94 -4.22
CA ILE A 85 16.08 -10.82 -4.17
C ILE A 85 14.97 -10.16 -3.36
N TYR A 86 13.77 -10.21 -3.92
CA TYR A 86 12.52 -9.92 -3.22
C TYR A 86 11.76 -11.24 -3.07
N SER A 87 11.33 -11.56 -1.85
CA SER A 87 10.58 -12.78 -1.55
C SER A 87 9.35 -12.43 -0.75
N THR A 88 8.21 -13.02 -1.11
CA THR A 88 6.99 -12.95 -0.31
C THR A 88 6.31 -14.31 -0.22
N GLN A 89 5.69 -14.58 0.92
CA GLN A 89 4.92 -15.80 1.16
C GLN A 89 3.55 -15.50 1.76
N THR A 90 2.58 -16.37 1.51
CA THR A 90 1.28 -16.30 2.17
C THR A 90 1.40 -16.62 3.66
N TYR A 91 0.59 -15.98 4.48
CA TYR A 91 0.33 -16.40 5.86
C TYR A 91 -1.18 -16.57 6.07
N SER A 92 -1.56 -17.50 6.95
CA SER A 92 -2.96 -17.84 7.17
C SER A 92 -3.60 -16.97 8.25
N LYS A 93 -4.81 -16.49 7.98
CA LYS A 93 -5.69 -15.86 8.97
C LYS A 93 -6.94 -16.69 9.17
N LYS A 94 -7.41 -16.78 10.42
CA LYS A 94 -8.70 -17.42 10.70
C LYS A 94 -9.85 -16.49 10.31
N PHE A 95 -10.90 -17.08 9.73
CA PHE A 95 -12.18 -16.37 9.63
C PHE A 95 -12.69 -16.06 11.04
N LYS A 96 -13.23 -14.85 11.24
CA LYS A 96 -13.79 -14.48 12.54
C LYS A 96 -15.00 -15.34 12.92
N LEU A 97 -15.76 -15.78 11.91
CA LEU A 97 -16.84 -16.75 12.06
C LEU A 97 -16.33 -17.98 12.85
N SER A 98 -15.34 -18.68 12.31
CA SER A 98 -14.77 -19.90 12.90
C SER A 98 -13.88 -19.64 14.13
N ALA A 99 -13.43 -18.41 14.34
CA ALA A 99 -12.65 -18.04 15.52
C ALA A 99 -13.52 -17.66 16.72
N LYS A 100 -14.82 -17.40 16.51
CA LYS A 100 -15.74 -16.87 17.53
C LYS A 100 -17.00 -17.71 17.74
N THR A 101 -17.22 -18.69 16.88
CA THR A 101 -18.36 -19.62 16.89
C THR A 101 -17.83 -21.05 16.72
N ASP A 102 -18.71 -22.04 16.83
CA ASP A 102 -18.43 -23.45 16.55
C ASP A 102 -18.70 -23.81 15.07
N ALA A 103 -18.91 -22.83 14.19
CA ALA A 103 -19.07 -23.04 12.74
C ALA A 103 -17.84 -23.73 12.15
N THR A 104 -18.07 -24.74 11.32
CA THR A 104 -17.02 -25.61 10.75
C THR A 104 -16.84 -25.45 9.25
N ALA A 105 -17.77 -24.76 8.56
CA ALA A 105 -17.75 -24.59 7.12
C ALA A 105 -16.55 -23.78 6.60
N LEU A 106 -15.94 -22.94 7.44
CA LEU A 106 -14.73 -22.17 7.14
C LEU A 106 -13.66 -22.40 8.21
N SER A 107 -12.39 -22.21 7.87
CA SER A 107 -11.28 -22.31 8.82
C SER A 107 -10.36 -21.09 8.72
N THR A 108 -9.63 -20.98 7.62
CA THR A 108 -8.64 -19.93 7.35
C THR A 108 -8.75 -19.43 5.91
N TYR A 109 -8.25 -18.23 5.69
CA TYR A 109 -7.94 -17.68 4.37
C TYR A 109 -6.47 -17.24 4.35
N SER A 110 -5.85 -17.29 3.18
CA SER A 110 -4.46 -16.87 3.00
C SER A 110 -4.35 -15.39 2.63
N VAL A 111 -3.40 -14.71 3.27
CA VAL A 111 -3.02 -13.32 3.01
C VAL A 111 -1.61 -13.32 2.43
N ILE A 112 -1.39 -12.57 1.37
CA ILE A 112 -0.07 -12.37 0.77
C ILE A 112 0.31 -10.89 0.78
N PRO A 113 1.42 -10.52 1.44
CA PRO A 113 2.04 -9.23 1.22
C PRO A 113 2.64 -9.12 -0.18
N LEU A 114 2.50 -7.98 -0.83
CA LEU A 114 3.17 -7.69 -2.09
C LEU A 114 3.47 -6.20 -2.19
N PHE A 115 4.76 -5.85 -2.18
CA PHE A 115 5.27 -4.48 -2.19
C PHE A 115 4.66 -3.60 -1.08
N GLY A 116 4.66 -4.11 0.15
CA GLY A 116 4.14 -3.43 1.33
C GLY A 116 2.61 -3.40 1.45
N LYS A 117 1.89 -3.91 0.44
CA LYS A 117 0.42 -4.00 0.44
C LYS A 117 -0.01 -5.42 0.76
N ARG A 118 -1.21 -5.57 1.30
CA ARG A 118 -1.78 -6.87 1.69
C ARG A 118 -2.91 -7.26 0.74
N TYR A 119 -2.85 -8.49 0.24
CA TYR A 119 -3.85 -9.08 -0.63
C TYR A 119 -4.36 -10.41 -0.05
N ILE A 120 -5.51 -10.86 -0.51
CA ILE A 120 -6.04 -12.19 -0.24
C ILE A 120 -5.60 -13.11 -1.38
N ALA A 121 -4.89 -14.18 -1.06
CA ALA A 121 -4.59 -15.23 -2.03
C ALA A 121 -5.88 -16.02 -2.28
N VAL A 122 -6.32 -16.04 -3.54
CA VAL A 122 -7.58 -16.63 -3.94
C VAL A 122 -7.43 -18.14 -3.85
N ASN A 123 -8.25 -18.78 -3.02
CA ASN A 123 -8.19 -20.23 -2.77
C ASN A 123 -6.77 -20.72 -2.41
N ASP A 124 -6.07 -19.93 -1.59
CA ASP A 124 -4.70 -20.20 -1.13
C ASP A 124 -3.63 -20.24 -2.24
N ASP A 125 -3.92 -19.74 -3.44
CA ASP A 125 -2.95 -19.59 -4.54
C ASP A 125 -2.32 -18.18 -4.56
N ALA A 126 -1.05 -18.07 -4.18
CA ALA A 126 -0.26 -16.84 -4.19
C ALA A 126 -0.16 -16.20 -5.58
N SER A 127 -0.27 -16.97 -6.67
CA SER A 127 -0.23 -16.43 -8.03
C SER A 127 -1.46 -15.60 -8.38
N LYS A 128 -2.58 -15.80 -7.68
CA LYS A 128 -3.87 -15.15 -7.93
C LYS A 128 -4.36 -14.50 -6.66
N MET A 129 -4.38 -13.18 -6.64
CA MET A 129 -4.69 -12.43 -5.44
C MET A 129 -5.69 -11.31 -5.71
N THR A 130 -6.40 -10.90 -4.66
CA THR A 130 -7.34 -9.79 -4.72
C THR A 130 -7.30 -8.94 -3.46
N THR A 131 -7.96 -7.79 -3.47
CA THR A 131 -8.13 -6.96 -2.29
C THR A 131 -9.26 -7.46 -1.41
N LEU A 132 -9.11 -7.29 -0.10
CA LEU A 132 -10.20 -7.41 0.87
C LEU A 132 -11.12 -6.19 0.75
N VAL A 133 -12.42 -6.41 0.59
CA VAL A 133 -13.42 -5.33 0.50
C VAL A 133 -13.91 -4.95 1.89
N THR A 134 -14.33 -5.94 2.67
CA THR A 134 -14.83 -5.74 4.04
C THR A 134 -14.36 -6.89 4.92
N GLU A 135 -13.94 -6.56 6.14
CA GLU A 135 -13.75 -7.52 7.22
C GLU A 135 -14.16 -6.87 8.55
N GLN A 136 -15.28 -7.31 9.09
CA GLN A 136 -15.83 -6.79 10.35
C GLN A 136 -14.91 -7.13 11.53
N GLY A 137 -14.70 -6.21 12.47
CA GLY A 137 -13.95 -6.48 13.71
C GLY A 137 -14.59 -7.59 14.57
N GLY A 138 -13.80 -8.29 15.39
CA GLY A 138 -14.29 -9.45 16.15
C GLY A 138 -15.35 -9.13 17.22
N GLY A 139 -15.49 -7.88 17.63
CA GLY A 139 -16.57 -7.40 18.50
C GLY A 139 -17.52 -6.42 17.82
N ALA A 140 -17.35 -6.19 16.51
CA ALA A 140 -18.22 -5.28 15.77
C ALA A 140 -19.53 -5.99 15.40
N GLU A 141 -20.61 -5.21 15.34
CA GLU A 141 -21.96 -5.68 15.11
C GLU A 141 -22.64 -4.76 14.09
N LYS A 142 -23.46 -5.34 13.22
CA LYS A 142 -24.32 -4.59 12.33
C LYS A 142 -25.76 -4.97 12.60
N GLN A 143 -26.60 -3.99 12.95
CA GLN A 143 -28.04 -4.20 13.04
C GLN A 143 -28.67 -3.94 11.67
N LEU A 144 -29.58 -4.83 11.26
CA LEU A 144 -30.37 -4.68 10.02
C LEU A 144 -31.83 -5.01 10.28
N LYS A 145 -32.71 -4.09 9.90
CA LYS A 145 -34.16 -4.31 9.88
C LYS A 145 -34.58 -5.06 8.62
N GLU A 146 -35.79 -5.60 8.63
CA GLU A 146 -36.42 -6.12 7.43
C GLU A 146 -36.44 -5.07 6.31
N GLY A 147 -36.02 -5.46 5.11
CA GLY A 147 -35.89 -4.61 3.94
C GLY A 147 -34.62 -3.74 3.92
N GLU A 148 -33.85 -3.66 5.01
CA GLU A 148 -32.64 -2.82 5.08
C GLU A 148 -31.45 -3.48 4.37
N SER A 149 -30.66 -2.65 3.68
CA SER A 149 -29.43 -3.05 3.00
C SER A 149 -28.20 -2.42 3.66
N TRP A 150 -27.13 -3.19 3.76
CA TRP A 150 -25.82 -2.75 4.22
C TRP A 150 -24.85 -2.72 3.06
N GLU A 151 -24.38 -1.52 2.71
CA GLU A 151 -23.27 -1.34 1.77
C GLU A 151 -21.96 -1.88 2.36
N LEU A 152 -21.38 -2.87 1.68
CA LEU A 152 -20.11 -3.51 2.03
C LEU A 152 -18.92 -2.89 1.28
N GLY A 153 -19.18 -2.06 0.26
CA GLY A 153 -18.17 -1.42 -0.57
C GLY A 153 -18.00 -2.11 -1.93
N LYS A 154 -17.37 -1.40 -2.88
CA LYS A 154 -17.18 -1.86 -4.28
C LYS A 154 -18.45 -2.42 -4.94
N GLY A 155 -19.61 -1.82 -4.67
CA GLY A 155 -20.90 -2.21 -5.22
C GLY A 155 -21.55 -3.44 -4.56
N TYR A 156 -20.91 -4.06 -3.57
CA TYR A 156 -21.51 -5.15 -2.81
C TYR A 156 -22.40 -4.63 -1.69
N SER A 157 -23.55 -5.28 -1.49
CA SER A 157 -24.44 -5.00 -0.36
C SER A 157 -25.13 -6.26 0.17
N LEU A 158 -25.30 -6.36 1.49
CA LEU A 158 -26.07 -7.42 2.13
C LEU A 158 -27.43 -6.88 2.57
N LYS A 159 -28.52 -7.53 2.19
CA LYS A 159 -29.88 -7.16 2.58
C LYS A 159 -30.49 -8.23 3.48
N VAL A 160 -31.19 -7.81 4.54
CA VAL A 160 -32.16 -8.67 5.25
C VAL A 160 -33.49 -8.48 4.55
N ASP A 161 -33.87 -9.40 3.66
CA ASP A 161 -35.07 -9.27 2.85
C ASP A 161 -36.34 -9.53 3.67
N GLN A 162 -36.34 -10.58 4.50
CA GLN A 162 -37.42 -10.91 5.44
C GLN A 162 -36.85 -11.26 6.80
N LEU A 163 -37.56 -10.89 7.88
CA LEU A 163 -37.15 -11.17 9.25
C LEU A 163 -38.34 -11.67 10.09
N ASP A 164 -38.31 -12.94 10.45
CA ASP A 164 -39.16 -13.49 11.51
C ASP A 164 -38.37 -13.53 12.82
N ALA A 165 -38.40 -12.42 13.56
CA ALA A 165 -37.69 -12.31 14.83
C ALA A 165 -38.33 -13.13 15.97
N ASP A 166 -39.58 -13.61 15.83
CA ASP A 166 -40.15 -14.54 16.81
C ASP A 166 -39.61 -15.95 16.61
N ALA A 167 -39.49 -16.38 15.34
CA ALA A 167 -38.96 -17.69 14.97
C ALA A 167 -37.44 -17.70 14.85
N GLY A 168 -36.76 -16.57 15.03
CA GLY A 168 -35.30 -16.47 14.94
C GLY A 168 -34.75 -16.69 13.52
N LYS A 169 -35.54 -16.40 12.48
CA LYS A 169 -35.16 -16.63 11.08
C LYS A 169 -34.98 -15.33 10.30
N ALA A 170 -33.89 -15.23 9.55
CA ALA A 170 -33.63 -14.09 8.67
C ALA A 170 -33.33 -14.58 7.25
N PHE A 171 -34.10 -14.13 6.27
CA PHE A 171 -33.80 -14.35 4.85
C PHE A 171 -32.88 -13.23 4.37
N VAL A 172 -31.66 -13.59 3.96
CA VAL A 172 -30.62 -12.64 3.55
C VAL A 172 -30.25 -12.82 2.09
N ILE A 173 -29.88 -11.71 1.44
CA ILE A 173 -29.50 -11.69 0.04
C ILE A 173 -28.23 -10.85 -0.13
N LEU A 174 -27.22 -11.41 -0.80
CA LEU A 174 -26.02 -10.68 -1.21
C LEU A 174 -26.23 -10.13 -2.63
N TYR A 175 -25.92 -8.86 -2.83
CA TYR A 175 -25.99 -8.20 -4.13
C TYR A 175 -24.62 -7.68 -4.58
N LYS A 176 -24.47 -7.54 -5.90
CA LYS A 176 -23.43 -6.74 -6.55
C LYS A 176 -24.05 -5.85 -7.62
N ASP A 177 -23.89 -4.54 -7.46
CA ASP A 177 -24.42 -3.51 -8.37
C ASP A 177 -25.93 -3.70 -8.64
N GLY A 178 -26.67 -4.08 -7.59
CA GLY A 178 -28.12 -4.33 -7.63
C GLY A 178 -28.53 -5.69 -8.19
N ASN A 179 -27.61 -6.53 -8.65
CA ASN A 179 -27.89 -7.90 -9.07
C ASN A 179 -27.71 -8.86 -7.89
N GLU A 180 -28.68 -9.73 -7.67
CA GLU A 180 -28.58 -10.81 -6.67
C GLU A 180 -27.46 -11.76 -7.07
N LEU A 181 -26.56 -12.02 -6.12
CA LEU A 181 -25.49 -13.02 -6.27
C LEU A 181 -25.91 -14.36 -5.68
N ASP A 182 -26.40 -14.33 -4.44
CA ASP A 182 -26.86 -15.52 -3.70
C ASP A 182 -27.76 -15.11 -2.53
N SER A 183 -28.52 -16.05 -1.99
CA SER A 183 -29.43 -15.84 -0.86
C SER A 183 -29.61 -17.09 0.00
N ASP A 184 -29.89 -16.89 1.29
CA ASP A 184 -30.09 -17.99 2.24
C ASP A 184 -30.98 -17.59 3.42
N ILE A 185 -31.53 -18.60 4.12
CA ILE A 185 -32.29 -18.43 5.35
C ILE A 185 -31.43 -18.85 6.53
N LEU A 186 -31.09 -17.88 7.37
CA LEU A 186 -30.31 -18.10 8.59
C LEU A 186 -31.24 -18.39 9.76
N ASP A 187 -30.92 -19.42 10.55
CA ASP A 187 -31.81 -19.97 11.58
C ASP A 187 -31.13 -20.03 12.96
N MET A 188 -31.60 -19.22 13.90
CA MET A 188 -31.09 -19.19 15.27
C MET A 188 -31.27 -20.49 16.06
N ASP A 189 -32.25 -21.32 15.69
CA ASP A 189 -32.49 -22.61 16.34
C ASP A 189 -31.59 -23.73 15.79
N GLY A 190 -30.83 -23.43 14.73
CA GLY A 190 -29.88 -24.34 14.09
C GLY A 190 -28.49 -24.37 14.74
N THR A 191 -27.56 -25.04 14.06
CA THR A 191 -26.14 -25.03 14.37
C THR A 191 -25.50 -23.68 13.98
N ASP A 192 -24.24 -23.45 14.37
CA ASP A 192 -23.53 -22.25 13.93
C ASP A 192 -23.30 -22.19 12.42
N ASP A 193 -23.27 -23.35 11.74
CA ASP A 193 -23.23 -23.40 10.27
C ASP A 193 -24.60 -23.01 9.68
N ASP A 194 -25.73 -23.34 10.31
CA ASP A 194 -27.09 -22.91 9.87
C ASP A 194 -27.36 -21.41 10.11
N ARG A 195 -26.48 -20.77 10.88
CA ARG A 195 -26.51 -19.33 11.17
C ARG A 195 -25.51 -18.55 10.33
N ALA A 196 -24.69 -19.23 9.55
CA ALA A 196 -23.70 -18.63 8.66
C ALA A 196 -24.23 -18.58 7.23
N PHE A 197 -24.05 -17.44 6.56
CA PHE A 197 -24.27 -17.33 5.12
C PHE A 197 -22.90 -17.27 4.43
N ILE A 198 -22.58 -18.28 3.63
CA ILE A 198 -21.28 -18.41 2.94
C ILE A 198 -21.54 -18.56 1.45
N VAL A 199 -20.93 -17.71 0.64
CA VAL A 199 -21.11 -17.72 -0.80
C VAL A 199 -19.81 -18.11 -1.51
N LYS A 200 -19.96 -19.04 -2.46
CA LYS A 200 -18.87 -19.60 -3.26
C LYS A 200 -19.18 -19.47 -4.73
N GLU A 201 -18.16 -19.24 -5.55
CA GLU A 201 -18.27 -19.20 -7.00
C GLU A 201 -16.97 -19.70 -7.63
N ASN A 202 -17.02 -20.09 -8.91
CA ASN A 202 -15.82 -20.35 -9.68
C ASN A 202 -15.16 -19.02 -10.07
N ILE A 203 -13.98 -18.72 -9.52
CA ILE A 203 -13.28 -17.44 -9.69
C ILE A 203 -11.88 -17.69 -10.24
N ALA A 204 -11.49 -16.95 -11.28
CA ALA A 204 -10.15 -17.03 -11.89
C ALA A 204 -9.69 -18.47 -12.26
N GLY A 205 -10.64 -19.32 -12.68
CA GLY A 205 -10.37 -20.71 -13.07
C GLY A 205 -10.27 -21.70 -11.91
N MET A 206 -10.53 -21.27 -10.68
CA MET A 206 -10.61 -22.12 -9.48
C MET A 206 -12.06 -22.37 -9.11
N GLU A 207 -12.36 -23.56 -8.60
CA GLU A 207 -13.70 -23.99 -8.21
C GLU A 207 -13.98 -23.66 -6.73
N ASP A 208 -15.26 -23.47 -6.39
CA ASP A 208 -15.76 -23.35 -5.01
C ASP A 208 -15.05 -22.29 -4.14
N VAL A 209 -14.64 -21.19 -4.76
CA VAL A 209 -13.90 -20.11 -4.09
C VAL A 209 -14.86 -19.33 -3.19
N VAL A 210 -14.62 -19.35 -1.87
CA VAL A 210 -15.34 -18.53 -0.89
C VAL A 210 -14.95 -17.07 -1.09
N TYR A 211 -15.92 -16.23 -1.45
CA TYR A 211 -15.68 -14.79 -1.56
C TYR A 211 -16.48 -13.95 -0.57
N PHE A 212 -17.51 -14.51 0.05
CA PHE A 212 -18.31 -13.84 1.07
C PHE A 212 -18.68 -14.80 2.20
N ALA A 213 -18.66 -14.28 3.43
CA ALA A 213 -19.19 -14.96 4.60
C ALA A 213 -19.77 -13.95 5.59
N THR A 214 -20.86 -14.30 6.27
CA THR A 214 -21.42 -13.54 7.40
C THR A 214 -22.17 -14.44 8.36
N TYR A 215 -22.56 -13.92 9.52
CA TYR A 215 -23.18 -14.69 10.60
C TYR A 215 -24.35 -13.95 11.24
N LEU A 216 -25.46 -14.65 11.44
CA LEU A 216 -26.58 -14.19 12.24
C LEU A 216 -26.31 -14.46 13.73
N GLU A 217 -25.93 -13.42 14.46
CA GLU A 217 -25.65 -13.51 15.91
C GLU A 217 -26.93 -13.56 16.74
N ASN A 218 -27.95 -12.80 16.36
CA ASN A 218 -29.19 -12.75 17.10
C ASN A 218 -30.29 -12.11 16.26
N THR A 219 -31.54 -12.33 16.66
CA THR A 219 -32.67 -11.53 16.22
C THR A 219 -33.29 -10.88 17.45
N PHE A 220 -33.78 -9.66 17.29
CA PHE A 220 -34.44 -8.92 18.35
C PHE A 220 -35.81 -8.48 17.88
N LYS A 221 -36.80 -8.72 18.73
CA LYS A 221 -38.16 -8.23 18.54
C LYS A 221 -38.52 -7.26 19.66
N GLY A 222 -38.66 -5.99 19.29
CA GLY A 222 -39.26 -4.95 20.12
C GLY A 222 -40.77 -4.84 19.93
N THR A 223 -41.38 -3.90 20.64
CA THR A 223 -42.81 -3.58 20.48
C THR A 223 -43.11 -2.84 19.18
N SER A 224 -42.14 -2.08 18.65
CA SER A 224 -42.28 -1.26 17.45
C SER A 224 -41.36 -1.65 16.31
N GLU A 225 -40.22 -2.30 16.60
CA GLU A 225 -39.20 -2.62 15.61
C GLU A 225 -38.57 -3.98 15.90
N SER A 226 -38.23 -4.69 14.83
CA SER A 226 -37.44 -5.91 14.86
C SER A 226 -36.18 -5.74 14.02
N PHE A 227 -35.07 -6.35 14.43
CA PHE A 227 -33.82 -6.34 13.66
C PHE A 227 -33.01 -7.61 13.90
N ALA A 228 -32.18 -7.95 12.92
CA ALA A 228 -31.14 -8.96 13.03
C ALA A 228 -29.82 -8.30 13.44
N ILE A 229 -28.98 -9.02 14.18
CA ILE A 229 -27.60 -8.66 14.49
C ILE A 229 -26.69 -9.53 13.63
N ILE A 230 -25.96 -8.89 12.72
CA ILE A 230 -25.03 -9.51 11.79
C ILE A 230 -23.58 -9.29 12.26
N LYS A 231 -22.80 -10.37 12.33
CA LYS A 231 -21.41 -10.40 12.77
C LYS A 231 -20.51 -11.16 11.80
N TYR A 232 -19.21 -11.00 12.02
CA TYR A 232 -18.12 -11.73 11.35
C TYR A 232 -18.14 -11.65 9.82
N THR A 233 -18.66 -10.55 9.27
CA THR A 233 -18.72 -10.35 7.81
C THR A 233 -17.33 -10.24 7.21
N TRP A 234 -17.06 -11.02 6.17
CA TRP A 234 -15.83 -11.02 5.40
C TRP A 234 -16.17 -11.07 3.91
N LEU A 235 -15.52 -10.24 3.10
CA LEU A 235 -15.75 -10.10 1.67
C LEU A 235 -14.44 -9.77 0.96
N MET A 236 -14.06 -10.57 -0.03
CA MET A 236 -13.01 -10.23 -0.99
C MET A 236 -13.59 -9.79 -2.33
N ASP A 237 -12.80 -9.05 -3.10
CA ASP A 237 -13.24 -8.53 -4.40
C ASP A 237 -13.10 -9.60 -5.49
N LYS A 238 -14.21 -10.25 -5.82
CA LYS A 238 -14.19 -11.37 -6.79
C LYS A 238 -13.97 -10.92 -8.23
N ASP A 239 -14.19 -9.64 -8.54
CA ASP A 239 -14.20 -9.13 -9.91
C ASP A 239 -12.84 -8.53 -10.32
N ASN A 240 -11.92 -8.31 -9.36
CA ASN A 240 -10.60 -7.72 -9.61
C ASN A 240 -9.47 -8.64 -9.12
N ILE A 241 -9.20 -9.69 -9.89
CA ILE A 241 -8.12 -10.64 -9.60
C ILE A 241 -6.82 -10.19 -10.28
N ILE A 242 -5.77 -10.05 -9.50
CA ILE A 242 -4.39 -9.83 -9.94
C ILE A 242 -3.74 -11.20 -10.12
N SER A 243 -3.13 -11.43 -11.28
CA SER A 243 -2.32 -12.63 -11.54
C SER A 243 -0.86 -12.25 -11.69
N ILE A 244 0.03 -13.03 -11.08
CA ILE A 244 1.49 -12.92 -11.25
C ILE A 244 2.00 -14.22 -11.85
N GLU A 245 2.77 -14.09 -12.91
CA GLU A 245 3.38 -15.20 -13.63
C GLU A 245 4.90 -15.10 -13.63
N GLU A 246 5.56 -16.26 -13.80
CA GLU A 246 7.00 -16.27 -13.99
C GLU A 246 7.40 -15.42 -15.20
N GLY A 247 8.31 -14.49 -14.95
CA GLY A 247 8.83 -13.59 -15.95
C GLY A 247 8.21 -12.20 -15.97
N ASP A 248 7.13 -11.96 -15.21
CA ASP A 248 6.60 -10.62 -14.95
C ASP A 248 7.67 -9.71 -14.36
N LYS A 249 7.59 -8.41 -14.68
CA LYS A 249 8.59 -7.41 -14.29
C LYS A 249 7.98 -6.30 -13.43
N PHE A 250 8.72 -5.91 -12.40
CA PHE A 250 8.39 -4.84 -11.47
C PHE A 250 9.64 -3.97 -11.30
N GLY A 251 9.75 -2.92 -12.12
CA GLY A 251 11.00 -2.18 -12.29
C GLY A 251 12.14 -3.09 -12.76
N LEU A 252 13.22 -3.16 -11.97
CA LEU A 252 14.36 -4.03 -12.27
C LEU A 252 14.13 -5.48 -11.82
N LEU A 253 13.15 -5.74 -10.96
CA LEU A 253 12.84 -7.08 -10.49
C LEU A 253 12.07 -7.86 -11.56
N LYS A 254 12.42 -9.14 -11.71
CA LYS A 254 11.69 -10.09 -12.53
C LYS A 254 11.27 -11.29 -11.69
N CYS A 255 10.01 -11.68 -11.80
CA CYS A 255 9.49 -12.88 -11.17
C CYS A 255 10.24 -14.11 -11.70
N ARG A 256 10.79 -14.90 -10.78
CA ARG A 256 11.61 -16.09 -11.08
C ARG A 256 10.89 -17.38 -10.75
N GLU A 257 10.03 -17.33 -9.75
CA GLU A 257 9.32 -18.48 -9.22
C GLU A 257 7.99 -18.00 -8.65
N VAL A 258 6.94 -18.73 -8.99
CA VAL A 258 5.61 -18.62 -8.41
C VAL A 258 5.19 -20.02 -7.98
N SER A 259 4.87 -20.18 -6.70
CA SER A 259 4.28 -21.41 -6.16
C SER A 259 2.91 -21.10 -5.55
N GLU A 260 2.24 -22.13 -5.03
CA GLU A 260 0.96 -21.97 -4.32
C GLU A 260 1.06 -20.95 -3.17
N ASN A 261 2.20 -20.82 -2.50
CA ASN A 261 2.33 -20.00 -1.29
C ASN A 261 3.46 -18.96 -1.34
N CYS A 262 4.18 -18.82 -2.45
CA CYS A 262 5.40 -18.02 -2.53
C CYS A 262 5.53 -17.33 -3.89
N ILE A 263 6.07 -16.11 -3.87
CA ILE A 263 6.54 -15.40 -5.06
C ILE A 263 7.97 -14.92 -4.79
N ASN A 264 8.90 -15.35 -5.63
CA ASN A 264 10.29 -14.89 -5.60
C ASN A 264 10.63 -14.10 -6.86
N MET A 265 11.22 -12.93 -6.66
CA MET A 265 11.67 -12.05 -7.72
C MET A 265 13.13 -11.70 -7.51
N SER A 266 13.85 -11.44 -8.60
CA SER A 266 15.20 -10.92 -8.49
C SER A 266 15.55 -10.00 -9.64
N ASN A 267 16.51 -9.11 -9.43
CA ASN A 267 16.94 -8.15 -10.43
C ASN A 267 17.29 -8.84 -11.77
N ASP A 268 16.76 -8.32 -12.88
CA ASP A 268 16.95 -8.85 -14.23
C ASP A 268 18.08 -8.17 -15.00
N ALA A 269 18.63 -7.10 -14.44
CA ALA A 269 19.80 -6.39 -14.90
C ALA A 269 20.78 -6.18 -13.74
N VAL A 270 22.05 -5.96 -14.08
CA VAL A 270 23.08 -5.54 -13.13
C VAL A 270 22.68 -4.18 -12.54
N ILE A 271 22.83 -4.03 -11.23
CA ILE A 271 22.58 -2.76 -10.54
C ILE A 271 23.92 -2.18 -10.09
N HIS A 272 24.28 -1.03 -10.64
CA HIS A 272 25.44 -0.27 -10.21
C HIS A 272 25.01 0.68 -9.10
N LEU A 273 25.45 0.42 -7.86
CA LEU A 273 25.16 1.28 -6.73
C LEU A 273 26.00 2.55 -6.82
N GLU A 274 25.35 3.71 -6.80
CA GLU A 274 26.03 5.01 -6.80
C GLU A 274 26.33 5.44 -5.35
N MET A 275 27.61 5.66 -5.04
CA MET A 275 28.06 6.03 -3.70
C MET A 275 27.52 7.40 -3.31
N ASP A 276 27.00 7.52 -2.09
CA ASP A 276 26.31 8.72 -1.57
C ASP A 276 25.03 9.08 -2.34
N ASP A 277 24.51 8.18 -3.18
CA ASP A 277 23.30 8.38 -3.97
C ASP A 277 22.28 7.23 -3.84
N SER A 278 21.12 7.44 -4.45
CA SER A 278 19.98 6.53 -4.49
C SER A 278 19.89 5.83 -5.85
N VAL A 279 19.71 4.51 -5.84
CA VAL A 279 19.49 3.72 -7.05
C VAL A 279 18.16 2.97 -6.94
N TYR A 280 17.22 3.29 -7.83
CA TYR A 280 15.90 2.68 -7.88
C TYR A 280 15.96 1.26 -8.45
N PHE A 281 15.21 0.34 -7.84
CA PHE A 281 15.05 -1.03 -8.32
C PHE A 281 13.58 -1.42 -8.54
N THR A 282 12.64 -0.61 -8.04
CA THR A 282 11.25 -0.54 -8.51
C THR A 282 10.92 0.92 -8.82
N ASP A 283 9.68 1.21 -9.24
CA ASP A 283 9.24 2.59 -9.48
C ASP A 283 9.23 3.44 -8.19
N ASP A 284 9.04 2.81 -7.03
CA ASP A 284 8.92 3.49 -5.73
C ASP A 284 10.10 3.22 -4.78
N TRP A 285 10.79 2.08 -4.95
CA TRP A 285 11.80 1.60 -4.02
C TRP A 285 13.21 1.78 -4.57
N TYR A 286 14.10 2.28 -3.73
CA TYR A 286 15.49 2.53 -4.04
C TYR A 286 16.42 2.09 -2.91
N LEU A 287 17.67 1.79 -3.24
CA LEU A 287 18.75 1.63 -2.28
C LEU A 287 19.50 2.96 -2.15
N LYS A 288 19.64 3.50 -0.94
CA LYS A 288 20.56 4.60 -0.64
C LYS A 288 21.86 4.03 -0.13
N THR A 289 22.99 4.51 -0.62
CA THR A 289 24.31 4.15 -0.09
C THR A 289 25.01 5.33 0.56
N SER A 290 25.95 5.04 1.46
CA SER A 290 26.91 6.01 1.95
C SER A 290 28.04 6.25 0.95
N LYS A 291 28.97 7.13 1.29
CA LYS A 291 30.28 7.18 0.65
C LYS A 291 31.01 5.84 0.79
N ALA A 292 31.91 5.55 -0.16
CA ALA A 292 32.79 4.39 -0.09
C ALA A 292 33.69 4.43 1.15
N GLY A 293 34.00 3.26 1.72
CA GLY A 293 34.87 3.10 2.89
C GLY A 293 34.21 3.37 4.25
N MET A 294 32.91 3.66 4.30
CA MET A 294 32.18 3.88 5.55
C MET A 294 31.69 2.58 6.21
N GLY A 295 31.66 1.47 5.46
CA GLY A 295 31.39 0.14 5.98
C GLY A 295 32.66 -0.57 6.46
N THR A 296 32.48 -1.69 7.14
CA THR A 296 33.59 -2.57 7.53
C THR A 296 34.32 -3.13 6.30
N ASP A 297 35.59 -3.47 6.48
CA ASP A 297 36.49 -3.99 5.43
C ASP A 297 36.62 -3.11 4.17
N GLY A 298 36.35 -1.80 4.31
CA GLY A 298 36.41 -0.84 3.21
C GLY A 298 35.14 -0.79 2.35
N GLY A 299 34.06 -1.42 2.81
CA GLY A 299 32.73 -1.37 2.21
C GLY A 299 32.00 -0.05 2.42
N PHE A 300 30.68 -0.08 2.35
CA PHE A 300 29.78 1.06 2.53
C PHE A 300 28.54 0.65 3.32
N LEU A 301 27.79 1.64 3.79
CA LEU A 301 26.51 1.44 4.45
C LEU A 301 25.39 1.60 3.42
N LEU A 302 24.32 0.82 3.56
CA LEU A 302 23.16 0.91 2.66
C LEU A 302 21.84 0.65 3.38
N TYR A 303 20.76 1.19 2.82
CA TYR A 303 19.39 0.89 3.22
C TYR A 303 18.42 1.04 2.04
N PRO A 304 17.32 0.26 1.99
CA PRO A 304 16.23 0.49 1.08
C PRO A 304 15.32 1.60 1.61
N ALA A 305 14.68 2.33 0.72
CA ALA A 305 13.71 3.33 1.09
C ALA A 305 12.68 3.53 -0.03
N MET A 306 11.58 4.16 0.33
CA MET A 306 10.58 4.67 -0.60
C MET A 306 10.10 6.05 -0.14
N ASN A 307 9.58 6.85 -1.07
CA ASN A 307 8.97 8.14 -0.77
C ASN A 307 7.45 8.03 -0.84
N VAL A 308 6.77 8.48 0.20
CA VAL A 308 5.30 8.58 0.25
C VAL A 308 4.94 10.04 0.03
N VAL A 309 4.30 10.34 -1.10
CA VAL A 309 3.87 11.69 -1.48
C VAL A 309 2.46 11.96 -0.97
N PHE A 310 2.26 13.08 -0.30
CA PHE A 310 0.94 13.54 0.15
C PHE A 310 0.44 14.63 -0.78
N GLU A 311 -0.66 14.37 -1.49
CA GLU A 311 -1.35 15.42 -2.23
C GLU A 311 -2.07 16.33 -1.23
N THR A 312 -1.51 17.52 -1.01
CA THR A 312 -2.18 18.56 -0.23
C THR A 312 -3.19 19.25 -1.14
N THR A 313 -4.48 18.93 -0.97
CA THR A 313 -5.55 19.74 -1.55
C THR A 313 -5.65 21.03 -0.74
N ILE A 314 -5.01 22.10 -1.23
CA ILE A 314 -5.27 23.44 -0.72
C ILE A 314 -6.66 23.84 -1.20
N GLU A 315 -7.68 23.61 -0.38
CA GLU A 315 -8.94 24.34 -0.52
C GLU A 315 -8.63 25.82 -0.33
N THR A 316 -8.69 26.58 -1.42
CA THR A 316 -8.62 28.03 -1.36
C THR A 316 -9.89 28.52 -0.70
N GLU A 317 -9.85 28.77 0.61
CA GLU A 317 -10.89 29.50 1.31
C GLU A 317 -11.08 30.84 0.58
N LYS A 318 -12.26 31.01 -0.04
CA LYS A 318 -12.74 32.34 -0.44
C LYS A 318 -12.87 33.17 0.81
N VAL A 319 -11.92 34.08 1.03
CA VAL A 319 -12.09 35.17 2.00
C VAL A 319 -13.27 36.02 1.53
N VAL A 320 -14.42 35.87 2.19
CA VAL A 320 -15.53 36.82 2.09
C VAL A 320 -15.23 37.93 3.09
N GLU A 321 -14.85 39.11 2.60
CA GLU A 321 -14.76 40.31 3.42
C GLU A 321 -16.16 40.70 3.93
N VAL A 322 -16.33 40.72 5.25
CA VAL A 322 -17.49 41.33 5.92
C VAL A 322 -16.96 42.43 6.85
N PRO A 323 -17.52 43.66 6.83
CA PRO A 323 -16.87 44.84 7.37
C PRO A 323 -16.96 44.96 8.90
N SER A 324 -15.95 45.64 9.44
CA SER A 324 -15.69 46.04 10.83
C SER A 324 -16.86 46.73 11.55
N SER A 325 -17.02 46.40 12.84
CA SER A 325 -17.58 47.31 13.85
C SER A 325 -16.85 47.13 15.18
N THR A 326 -16.43 48.28 15.75
CA THR A 326 -15.52 48.48 16.89
C THR A 326 -16.19 48.43 18.27
N GLU A 327 -15.36 48.14 19.29
CA GLU A 327 -15.44 48.54 20.73
C GLU A 327 -16.51 47.86 21.62
N SER A 328 -16.28 47.49 22.88
CA SER A 328 -15.32 47.93 23.92
C SER A 328 -15.30 46.98 25.14
N GLU A 329 -14.15 46.93 25.86
CA GLU A 329 -13.92 46.77 27.33
C GLU A 329 -14.55 45.58 28.10
N SER A 330 -14.01 44.98 29.15
CA SER A 330 -12.78 45.04 29.96
C SER A 330 -12.92 43.93 31.02
N GLU A 331 -11.85 43.27 31.46
CA GLU A 331 -11.45 43.09 32.87
C GLU A 331 -10.46 41.91 33.07
N THR A 332 -9.51 42.22 33.95
CA THR A 332 -8.36 41.52 34.51
C THR A 332 -8.71 40.29 35.36
N VAL A 333 -7.78 39.32 35.52
CA VAL A 333 -7.16 38.92 36.81
C VAL A 333 -5.84 38.15 36.56
N ASP A 334 -4.89 38.49 37.42
CA ASP A 334 -3.50 38.08 37.70
C ASP A 334 -3.22 36.59 38.00
N GLU A 335 -1.99 36.15 37.68
CA GLU A 335 -0.93 35.58 38.57
C GLU A 335 0.02 34.68 37.75
N THR A 336 1.31 34.97 37.48
CA THR A 336 2.52 35.25 38.27
C THR A 336 3.51 34.07 38.23
N THR A 337 4.71 34.35 37.67
CA THR A 337 6.05 33.72 37.85
C THR A 337 6.32 32.30 37.30
N SER A 338 7.50 31.94 36.78
CA SER A 338 8.85 32.53 36.88
C SER A 338 9.72 32.19 35.65
N GLU A 339 10.47 33.18 35.15
CA GLU A 339 11.70 33.01 34.37
C GLU A 339 12.87 32.57 35.27
N ALA A 340 13.84 31.83 34.70
CA ALA A 340 15.26 32.21 34.69
C ALA A 340 16.12 31.14 33.98
N ASN A 341 16.68 31.52 32.83
CA ASN A 341 17.94 31.04 32.25
C ASN A 341 19.10 31.86 32.91
N PRO A 342 20.39 31.93 32.49
CA PRO A 342 21.18 31.18 31.49
C PRO A 342 22.66 30.89 31.90
N ALA A 343 23.45 30.24 31.01
CA ALA A 343 24.87 30.50 30.66
C ALA A 343 25.40 29.31 29.81
N GLY A 344 26.24 29.40 28.76
CA GLY A 344 27.04 30.47 28.17
C GLY A 344 28.47 29.96 27.83
N MET A 345 29.05 30.40 26.71
CA MET A 345 30.42 30.22 26.12
C MET A 345 30.62 29.00 25.18
N ASN A 346 30.76 29.17 23.85
CA ASN A 346 31.80 29.80 22.99
C ASN A 346 33.03 28.90 22.73
N ASP A 347 33.28 28.53 21.47
CA ASP A 347 34.42 29.07 20.71
C ASP A 347 34.39 28.73 19.19
N GLU A 348 34.84 29.73 18.44
CA GLU A 348 35.32 29.87 17.06
C GLU A 348 36.35 28.80 16.62
N LEU A 349 36.79 28.54 15.37
CA LEU A 349 36.82 29.15 14.03
C LEU A 349 37.37 28.05 13.07
N ASN A 350 37.07 28.11 11.76
CA ASN A 350 38.06 28.33 10.67
C ASN A 350 37.71 27.68 9.31
N ASP A 351 38.11 28.42 8.29
CA ASP A 351 37.85 28.43 6.86
C ASP A 351 38.65 27.38 6.04
N SER A 352 38.11 26.91 4.91
CA SER A 352 38.79 27.00 3.60
C SER A 352 38.01 26.34 2.45
N SER A 353 37.95 27.09 1.35
CA SER A 353 37.47 26.73 0.02
C SER A 353 38.39 25.77 -0.75
N SER A 354 37.85 25.00 -1.70
CA SER A 354 38.27 25.11 -3.12
C SER A 354 37.35 24.30 -4.05
N ALA A 355 37.15 24.87 -5.23
CA ALA A 355 36.42 24.32 -6.36
C ALA A 355 37.30 23.35 -7.18
N ASP A 356 36.70 22.37 -7.84
CA ASP A 356 36.96 22.20 -9.27
C ASP A 356 35.86 21.42 -9.98
N ALA A 357 35.50 21.93 -11.15
CA ALA A 357 34.51 21.38 -12.06
C ALA A 357 35.16 20.32 -12.96
N ASN A 358 34.43 19.27 -13.33
CA ASN A 358 34.55 18.72 -14.69
C ASN A 358 33.27 18.03 -15.13
N ASN A 359 32.88 18.41 -16.34
CA ASN A 359 31.66 18.10 -17.05
C ASN A 359 31.96 16.92 -17.99
N VAL A 360 31.19 15.83 -17.96
CA VAL A 360 31.24 14.80 -19.01
C VAL A 360 29.82 14.47 -19.45
N VAL A 361 29.62 14.64 -20.76
CA VAL A 361 28.40 14.45 -21.54
C VAL A 361 28.15 12.95 -21.76
N TYR A 362 26.92 12.48 -21.52
CA TYR A 362 26.43 11.18 -22.02
C TYR A 362 25.34 11.38 -23.10
N GLY A 363 25.48 10.65 -24.21
CA GLY A 363 24.49 10.50 -25.29
C GLY A 363 23.47 9.39 -24.98
N PRO A 364 22.44 9.20 -25.85
CA PRO A 364 21.07 8.96 -25.40
C PRO A 364 20.75 7.51 -25.03
N GLU A 365 19.86 7.39 -24.05
CA GLU A 365 19.24 6.17 -23.52
C GLU A 365 18.26 5.53 -24.53
N GLU A 366 18.27 4.20 -24.60
CA GLU A 366 17.21 3.41 -25.22
C GLU A 366 15.99 3.32 -24.30
N GLN A 367 14.82 3.61 -24.87
CA GLN A 367 13.53 3.66 -24.19
C GLN A 367 13.06 2.26 -23.75
N VAL A 368 12.80 2.07 -22.45
CA VAL A 368 12.14 0.87 -21.91
C VAL A 368 10.63 1.10 -21.86
N GLN A 369 9.87 0.13 -22.38
CA GLN A 369 8.39 0.12 -22.40
C GLN A 369 7.82 -0.07 -20.99
N THR A 370 6.81 0.73 -20.66
CA THR A 370 6.03 0.74 -19.42
C THR A 370 5.10 -0.47 -19.31
N SER A 371 5.14 -1.18 -18.18
CA SER A 371 4.17 -2.20 -17.77
C SER A 371 2.96 -1.55 -17.07
N GLU A 372 1.78 -2.17 -17.18
CA GLU A 372 0.57 -1.71 -16.49
C GLU A 372 0.75 -1.74 -14.96
N SER A 373 0.35 -0.66 -14.27
CA SER A 373 0.49 -0.53 -12.82
C SER A 373 -0.44 -1.50 -12.09
N LEU A 374 0.10 -2.28 -11.15
CA LEU A 374 -0.73 -3.09 -10.24
C LEU A 374 -1.81 -2.21 -9.57
N PRO A 375 -3.08 -2.66 -9.50
CA PRO A 375 -4.12 -1.93 -8.79
C PRO A 375 -3.70 -1.59 -7.37
N GLY A 376 -3.59 -0.29 -7.08
CA GLY A 376 -3.16 0.23 -5.79
C GLY A 376 -1.68 0.60 -5.71
N PHE A 377 -0.84 0.20 -6.66
CA PHE A 377 0.47 0.83 -6.85
C PHE A 377 0.23 2.29 -7.25
N LEU A 378 0.79 3.25 -6.51
CA LEU A 378 0.70 4.65 -6.90
C LEU A 378 1.56 4.79 -8.15
N SER A 379 1.00 4.60 -9.34
CA SER A 379 1.71 4.97 -10.56
C SER A 379 1.78 6.49 -10.59
N ILE A 380 2.85 7.06 -10.02
CA ILE A 380 3.14 8.48 -10.12
C ILE A 380 3.70 8.76 -11.51
N THR A 381 2.94 8.48 -12.57
CA THR A 381 3.22 9.00 -13.90
C THR A 381 2.36 10.23 -14.15
N ALA A 382 2.84 11.38 -13.69
CA ALA A 382 2.35 12.66 -14.18
C ALA A 382 3.43 13.76 -14.11
N MET A 383 4.37 13.73 -15.06
CA MET A 383 4.90 14.98 -15.62
C MET A 383 5.15 14.81 -17.12
N ALA A 384 4.05 14.87 -17.88
CA ALA A 384 4.11 15.12 -19.31
C ALA A 384 4.62 16.56 -19.54
N GLY A 385 5.86 16.69 -20.00
CA GLY A 385 6.43 17.94 -20.49
C GLY A 385 5.65 18.42 -21.71
N LEU A 386 4.86 19.48 -21.52
CA LEU A 386 4.06 20.15 -22.53
C LEU A 386 4.98 20.98 -23.44
N VAL A 387 5.48 20.41 -24.54
CA VAL A 387 6.16 21.19 -25.60
C VAL A 387 5.14 21.60 -26.64
N SER A 388 4.57 22.80 -26.47
CA SER A 388 3.78 23.47 -27.51
C SER A 388 4.66 24.31 -28.44
N ALA A 389 4.68 23.88 -29.70
CA ALA A 389 4.76 24.65 -30.95
C ALA A 389 5.98 25.54 -31.25
N LEU A 390 6.52 25.38 -32.47
CA LEU A 390 6.37 26.37 -33.58
C LEU A 390 7.26 25.96 -34.77
N PHE A 391 6.70 25.65 -35.94
CA PHE A 391 7.30 26.03 -37.24
C PHE A 391 6.25 26.07 -38.37
N ILE A 392 5.67 27.26 -38.53
CA ILE A 392 5.40 28.01 -39.77
C ILE A 392 5.01 27.19 -41.03
N LEU A 393 3.70 27.15 -41.31
CA LEU A 393 3.15 26.96 -42.66
C LEU A 393 3.30 28.26 -43.46
N LYS A 394 4.22 28.29 -44.42
CA LYS A 394 4.27 29.34 -45.44
C LYS A 394 3.52 28.87 -46.68
N ARG A 395 2.29 29.36 -46.83
CA ARG A 395 1.52 29.31 -48.10
C ARG A 395 2.24 30.18 -49.14
N ARG A 396 2.49 29.64 -50.34
CA ARG A 396 2.49 30.44 -51.57
C ARG A 396 1.71 29.70 -52.65
N VAL A 397 0.63 30.36 -53.07
CA VAL A 397 -0.13 30.12 -54.29
C VAL A 397 0.65 30.76 -55.43
N HIS A 398 1.03 29.98 -56.44
CA HIS A 398 0.61 30.17 -57.83
C HIS A 398 0.94 28.95 -58.66
#